data_AF-A0A7S0Q4B5-F1
#
_entry.id   AF-A0A7S0Q4B5-F1
#
_cell.length_a   1.000
_cell.length_b   1.000
_cell.length_c   1.000
_cell.angle_alpha   90.00
_cell.angle_beta   90.00
_cell.angle_gamma   90.00
#
_symmetry.space_group_name_H-M   'P 1'
#
loop_
_entity.id
_entity.type
_entity.pdbx_description
1 polymer ?
#
loop_
_entity_poly.entity_id
_entity_poly.type
_entity_poly.pdbx_seq_one_letter_code
_entity_poly.pdbx_strand_id
1 'polypeptide(L)'
;WTPERVAGALEGLARSEMVSLDAVSYGSGGDTPRESELIMSRVPSVHGCADTEKALYTQQLEATIRKAQCARDPKRARMTRLKYGLEDGQEWTYPQLAKRFNVTANGAKSIVRSEVAFLRRQKRGVLRHFAH
;
A
#
# COMPACT_ATOMS: atom_id res chain seq x y z
N TRP A 1 -28.22 2.40 -42.19
CA TRP A 1 -27.16 2.57 -41.18
C TRP A 1 -26.40 3.84 -41.49
N THR A 2 -25.97 4.61 -40.48
CA THR A 2 -25.26 5.89 -40.71
C THR A 2 -23.82 5.62 -41.17
N PRO A 3 -23.27 6.41 -42.12
CA PRO A 3 -21.94 6.17 -42.69
C PRO A 3 -20.83 6.22 -41.64
N GLU A 4 -21.01 7.00 -40.58
CA GLU A 4 -20.09 7.09 -39.44
C GLU A 4 -19.96 5.78 -38.66
N ARG A 5 -21.05 4.99 -38.56
CA ARG A 5 -21.02 3.68 -37.91
C ARG A 5 -20.29 2.64 -38.76
N VAL A 6 -20.30 2.80 -40.08
CA VAL A 6 -19.57 1.91 -41.00
C VAL A 6 -18.07 2.21 -40.94
N ALA A 7 -17.68 3.49 -40.87
CA ALA A 7 -16.29 3.90 -40.71
C ALA A 7 -15.69 3.37 -39.39
N GLY A 8 -16.42 3.49 -38.28
CA GLY A 8 -15.97 2.96 -36.98
C GLY A 8 -15.87 1.43 -36.94
N ALA A 9 -16.77 0.72 -37.63
CA ALA A 9 -16.71 -0.74 -37.73
C ALA A 9 -15.52 -1.22 -38.59
N LEU A 10 -15.19 -0.51 -39.68
CA LEU A 10 -14.04 -0.81 -40.52
C LEU A 10 -12.72 -0.50 -39.82
N GLU A 11 -12.65 0.59 -39.04
CA GLU A 11 -11.46 0.93 -38.25
C GLU A 11 -11.22 -0.09 -37.11
N GLY A 12 -12.30 -0.60 -36.50
CA GLY A 12 -12.21 -1.68 -35.50
C GLY A 12 -11.72 -3.01 -36.10
N LEU A 13 -12.10 -3.33 -37.34
CA LEU A 13 -11.63 -4.51 -38.07
C LEU A 13 -10.18 -4.38 -38.54
N ALA A 14 -9.78 -3.20 -39.02
CA ALA A 14 -8.39 -2.94 -39.43
C ALA A 14 -7.39 -3.05 -38.25
N ARG A 15 -7.85 -2.82 -37.02
CA ARG A 15 -7.04 -2.99 -35.80
C ARG A 15 -7.19 -4.38 -35.16
N SER A 16 -7.98 -5.27 -35.77
CA SER A 16 -8.29 -6.63 -35.29
C SER A 16 -7.44 -7.71 -35.98
N GLU A 17 -6.48 -7.36 -36.83
CA GLU A 17 -5.44 -8.31 -37.25
C GLU A 17 -4.55 -8.63 -36.04
N MET A 18 -4.99 -9.62 -35.27
CA MET A 18 -4.17 -10.25 -34.25
C MET A 18 -2.95 -10.85 -34.96
N VAL A 19 -1.80 -10.22 -34.75
CA VAL A 19 -0.50 -10.80 -35.10
C VAL A 19 -0.43 -12.17 -34.44
N SER A 20 -0.32 -13.22 -35.26
CA SER A 20 -0.18 -14.59 -34.80
C SER A 20 1.05 -14.72 -33.89
N LEU A 21 0.85 -15.22 -32.67
CA LEU A 21 1.91 -15.41 -31.67
C LEU A 21 2.88 -16.55 -32.01
N ASP A 22 2.62 -17.32 -33.08
CA ASP A 22 3.46 -18.44 -33.52
C ASP A 22 4.48 -18.06 -34.63
N ALA A 23 4.57 -16.79 -35.01
CA ALA A 23 5.58 -16.33 -35.97
C ALA A 23 6.94 -16.03 -35.30
N VAL A 24 7.46 -16.94 -34.48
CA VAL A 24 8.83 -16.86 -33.96
C VAL A 24 9.76 -17.59 -34.92
N SER A 25 10.24 -16.90 -35.95
CA SER A 25 11.34 -17.37 -36.79
C SER A 25 12.66 -17.20 -36.05
N TYR A 26 13.19 -18.27 -35.47
CA TYR A 26 14.58 -18.32 -35.04
C TYR A 26 15.47 -18.48 -36.28
N GLY A 27 15.99 -17.36 -36.81
CA GLY A 27 16.80 -17.33 -38.02
C GLY A 27 17.83 -16.21 -38.03
N SER A 28 18.92 -16.42 -37.27
CA SER A 28 20.32 -16.06 -37.56
C SER A 28 20.63 -14.82 -38.44
N GLY A 29 21.24 -13.80 -37.83
CA GLY A 29 22.22 -12.95 -38.54
C GLY A 29 22.38 -11.51 -38.05
N GLY A 30 23.44 -11.23 -37.27
CA GLY A 30 24.20 -9.97 -37.37
C GLY A 30 23.93 -8.87 -36.34
N ASP A 31 25.01 -8.54 -35.61
CA ASP A 31 25.34 -7.28 -34.92
C ASP A 31 24.59 -6.84 -33.64
N THR A 32 25.28 -7.00 -32.52
CA THR A 32 25.19 -6.13 -31.32
C THR A 32 26.30 -5.07 -31.38
N PRO A 33 26.32 -3.97 -30.58
CA PRO A 33 25.37 -3.52 -29.55
C PRO A 33 25.03 -2.01 -29.59
N ARG A 34 23.83 -1.59 -29.17
CA ARG A 34 23.69 -0.28 -28.49
C ARG A 34 22.44 -0.18 -27.64
N GLU A 35 22.68 0.25 -26.41
CA GLU A 35 21.75 0.46 -25.31
C GLU A 35 20.57 1.34 -25.70
N SER A 36 19.34 0.86 -25.47
CA SER A 36 18.39 1.49 -24.54
C SER A 36 17.05 0.79 -24.61
N GLU A 37 16.45 0.67 -23.44
CA GLU A 37 15.09 0.20 -23.22
C GLU A 37 14.90 -1.30 -23.46
N LEU A 38 15.35 -2.06 -22.47
CA LEU A 38 14.51 -3.07 -21.86
C LEU A 38 13.07 -2.52 -21.83
N ILE A 39 12.27 -2.93 -22.81
CA ILE A 39 10.82 -2.84 -22.77
C ILE A 39 10.45 -3.73 -21.59
N MET A 40 10.45 -3.16 -20.39
CA MET A 40 9.75 -3.74 -19.26
C MET A 40 8.34 -3.91 -19.76
N SER A 41 7.98 -5.16 -20.01
CA SER A 41 6.64 -5.60 -20.27
C SER A 41 5.77 -5.17 -19.10
N ARG A 42 5.30 -3.91 -19.14
CA ARG A 42 4.10 -3.48 -18.44
C ARG A 42 2.95 -4.11 -19.19
N VAL A 43 2.82 -5.42 -18.99
CA VAL A 43 1.52 -6.06 -19.10
C VAL A 43 0.61 -5.26 -18.16
N PRO A 44 -0.50 -4.68 -18.63
CA PRO A 44 -1.47 -4.07 -17.74
C PRO A 44 -2.00 -5.19 -16.85
N SER A 45 -1.47 -5.27 -15.63
CA SER A 45 -2.01 -6.15 -14.60
C SER A 45 -3.47 -5.76 -14.42
N VAL A 46 -4.35 -6.64 -14.87
CA VAL A 46 -5.81 -6.51 -14.77
C VAL A 46 -6.16 -6.11 -13.33
N HIS A 47 -6.88 -5.00 -13.21
CA HIS A 47 -7.23 -4.26 -11.98
C HIS A 47 -8.05 -5.08 -10.96
N GLY A 48 -7.42 -6.07 -10.33
CA GLY A 48 -7.99 -6.82 -9.20
C GLY A 48 -6.92 -7.40 -8.26
N CYS A 49 -5.80 -7.89 -8.82
CA CYS A 49 -4.75 -8.51 -8.01
C CYS A 49 -4.06 -7.51 -7.07
N ALA A 50 -3.66 -6.34 -7.58
CA ALA A 50 -2.94 -5.32 -6.82
C ALA A 50 -3.77 -4.74 -5.65
N ASP A 51 -5.08 -4.59 -5.82
CA ASP A 51 -5.97 -4.08 -4.76
C ASP A 51 -6.19 -5.11 -3.66
N THR A 52 -6.34 -6.40 -4.03
CA THR A 52 -6.43 -7.49 -3.07
C THR A 52 -5.14 -7.69 -2.28
N GLU A 53 -3.98 -7.63 -2.94
CA GLU A 53 -2.67 -7.68 -2.28
C GLU A 53 -2.48 -6.51 -1.32
N LYS A 54 -2.81 -5.28 -1.76
CA LYS A 54 -2.76 -4.09 -0.91
C LYS A 54 -3.67 -4.22 0.31
N ALA A 55 -4.89 -4.75 0.14
CA ALA A 55 -5.80 -5.01 1.25
C ALA A 55 -5.21 -6.00 2.26
N LEU A 56 -4.62 -7.10 1.79
CA LEU A 56 -3.94 -8.07 2.65
C LEU A 56 -2.76 -7.45 3.41
N TYR A 57 -1.93 -6.64 2.75
CA TYR A 57 -0.83 -5.92 3.42
C TYR A 57 -1.33 -4.98 4.50
N THR A 58 -2.41 -4.23 4.24
CA THR A 58 -3.01 -3.33 5.24
C THR A 58 -3.57 -4.11 6.43
N GLN A 59 -4.27 -5.21 6.17
CA GLN A 59 -4.84 -6.07 7.20
C GLN A 59 -3.74 -6.69 8.09
N GLN A 60 -2.65 -7.17 7.48
CA GLN A 60 -1.54 -7.75 8.22
C GLN A 60 -0.76 -6.72 9.03
N LEU A 61 -0.57 -5.51 8.49
CA LEU A 61 0.03 -4.38 9.21
C LEU A 61 -0.81 -4.01 10.44
N GLU A 62 -2.13 -3.87 10.28
CA GLU A 62 -3.03 -3.58 11.39
C GLU A 62 -3.01 -4.67 12.46
N ALA A 63 -3.06 -5.94 12.07
CA ALA A 63 -2.99 -7.06 12.99
C ALA A 63 -1.69 -7.05 13.79
N THR A 64 -0.57 -6.73 13.14
CA THR A 64 0.74 -6.65 13.81
C THR A 64 0.82 -5.46 14.77
N ILE A 65 0.29 -4.31 14.37
CA ILE A 65 0.19 -3.13 15.24
C ILE A 65 -0.67 -3.45 16.47
N ARG A 66 -1.83 -4.09 16.30
CA ARG A 66 -2.69 -4.53 17.41
C ARG A 66 -1.96 -5.48 18.34
N LYS A 67 -1.28 -6.51 17.80
CA LYS A 67 -0.50 -7.48 18.60
C LYS A 67 0.62 -6.82 19.39
N ALA A 68 1.37 -5.89 18.77
CA ALA A 68 2.44 -5.15 19.44
C ALA A 68 1.91 -4.21 20.54
N GLN A 69 0.71 -3.64 20.37
CA GLN A 69 0.04 -2.85 21.39
C GLN A 69 -0.44 -3.71 22.57
N CYS A 70 -0.98 -4.90 22.31
CA CYS A 70 -1.40 -5.86 23.35
C CYS A 70 -0.23 -6.37 24.21
N ALA A 71 0.97 -6.50 23.64
CA ALA A 71 2.17 -6.93 24.36
C ALA A 71 2.77 -5.84 25.27
N ARG A 72 2.29 -4.59 25.15
CA ARG A 72 2.81 -3.44 25.88
C ARG A 72 1.81 -3.00 26.96
N ASP A 73 2.26 -2.09 27.84
CA ASP A 73 1.43 -1.53 28.90
C ASP A 73 0.08 -1.02 28.33
N PRO A 74 -1.05 -1.66 28.70
CA PRO A 74 -2.35 -1.36 28.11
C PRO A 74 -2.78 0.08 28.38
N LYS A 75 -2.30 0.69 29.48
CA LYS A 75 -2.60 2.08 29.83
C LYS A 75 -1.97 3.05 28.82
N ARG A 76 -0.76 2.77 28.34
CA ARG A 76 -0.04 3.60 27.35
C ARG A 76 -0.59 3.44 25.95
N ALA A 77 -0.91 2.22 25.55
CA ALA A 77 -1.55 1.94 24.27
C ALA A 77 -2.91 2.65 24.18
N ARG A 78 -3.72 2.57 25.25
CA ARG A 78 -5.01 3.27 25.34
C ARG A 78 -4.89 4.78 25.27
N MET A 79 -3.90 5.36 25.96
CA MET A 79 -3.65 6.81 25.91
C MET A 79 -3.34 7.29 24.49
N THR A 80 -2.55 6.54 23.74
CA THR A 80 -2.24 6.84 22.33
C THR A 80 -3.46 6.66 21.42
N ARG A 81 -4.28 5.63 21.65
CA ARG A 81 -5.53 5.44 20.91
C ARG A 81 -6.50 6.62 21.10
N LEU A 82 -6.68 7.07 22.33
CA LEU A 82 -7.51 8.23 22.66
C LEU A 82 -6.95 9.53 22.07
N LYS A 83 -5.62 9.71 22.07
CA LYS A 83 -4.99 10.89 21.45
C LYS A 83 -5.39 11.07 19.98
N TYR A 84 -5.52 9.96 19.25
CA TYR A 84 -5.81 9.94 17.81
C TYR A 84 -7.26 9.52 17.49
N GLY A 85 -8.16 9.52 18.47
CA GLY A 85 -9.57 9.18 18.24
C GLY A 85 -9.84 7.74 17.79
N LEU A 86 -8.91 6.82 18.07
CA LEU A 86 -9.05 5.41 17.67
C LEU A 86 -10.00 4.60 18.58
N GLU A 87 -10.39 5.13 19.74
CA GLU A 87 -11.46 4.53 20.58
C GLU A 87 -12.79 5.24 20.36
N ASP A 88 -12.84 6.55 20.61
CA ASP A 88 -14.09 7.30 20.72
C ASP A 88 -14.42 8.13 19.46
N GLY A 89 -13.64 8.00 18.37
CA GLY A 89 -13.81 8.78 17.13
C GLY A 89 -13.40 10.26 17.23
N GLN A 90 -13.03 10.73 18.42
CA GLN A 90 -12.63 12.12 18.68
C GLN A 90 -11.18 12.18 19.16
N GLU A 91 -10.40 13.14 18.66
CA GLU A 91 -9.05 13.37 19.16
C GLU A 91 -9.03 14.05 20.54
N TRP A 92 -8.27 13.46 21.47
CA TRP A 92 -8.10 14.02 22.82
C TRP A 92 -6.91 14.96 22.89
N THR A 93 -7.03 16.03 23.67
CA THR A 93 -5.91 16.94 23.96
C THR A 93 -5.01 16.39 25.08
N TYR A 94 -3.75 16.82 25.14
CA TYR A 94 -2.84 16.37 26.21
C TYR A 94 -3.33 16.73 27.63
N PRO A 95 -3.94 17.90 27.89
CA PRO A 95 -4.55 18.19 29.19
C PRO A 95 -5.71 17.25 29.56
N GLN A 96 -6.56 16.87 28.58
CA GLN A 96 -7.65 15.91 28.82
C GLN A 96 -7.11 14.51 29.12
N LEU A 97 -6.08 14.06 28.39
CA LEU A 97 -5.39 12.80 28.66
C LEU A 97 -4.70 12.81 30.03
N ALA A 98 -4.05 13.92 30.38
CA ALA A 98 -3.42 14.12 31.69
C ALA A 98 -4.42 13.93 32.83
N LYS A 99 -5.60 14.56 32.73
CA LYS A 99 -6.69 14.43 33.70
C LYS A 99 -7.22 13.00 33.77
N ARG A 100 -7.43 12.33 32.63
CA ARG A 100 -7.99 10.96 32.58
C ARG A 100 -7.03 9.90 33.13
N PHE A 101 -5.72 10.07 32.94
CA PHE A 101 -4.71 9.08 33.30
C PHE A 101 -3.94 9.40 34.59
N ASN A 102 -4.30 10.49 35.27
CA ASN A 102 -3.63 11.04 36.45
C ASN A 102 -2.12 11.26 36.22
N VAL A 103 -1.79 11.97 35.15
CA VAL A 103 -0.40 12.33 34.77
C VAL A 103 -0.32 13.81 34.42
N THR A 104 0.88 14.37 34.37
CA THR A 104 1.07 15.75 33.88
C THR A 104 0.88 15.81 32.36
N ALA A 105 0.54 16.99 31.81
CA ALA A 105 0.41 17.18 30.37
C ALA A 105 1.72 16.84 29.61
N ASN A 106 2.87 17.18 30.20
CA ASN A 106 4.19 16.82 29.68
C ASN A 106 4.44 15.30 29.77
N GLY A 107 4.00 14.65 30.86
CA GLY A 107 4.03 13.19 31.00
C GLY A 107 3.21 12.49 29.92
N ALA A 108 1.96 12.92 29.69
CA ALA A 108 1.12 12.39 28.63
C ALA A 108 1.77 12.57 27.24
N LYS A 109 2.35 13.73 26.96
CA LYS A 109 3.08 13.99 25.70
C LYS A 109 4.28 13.06 25.53
N SER A 110 5.05 12.84 26.59
CA SER A 110 6.21 11.94 26.58
C SER A 110 5.79 10.48 26.31
N ILE A 111 4.76 10.02 27.01
CA ILE A 111 4.21 8.67 26.86
C ILE A 111 3.74 8.45 25.42
N VAL A 112 2.92 9.35 24.88
CA VAL A 112 2.41 9.26 23.50
C VAL A 112 3.57 9.25 22.49
N ARG A 113 4.56 10.14 22.63
CA ARG A 113 5.75 10.13 21.76
C ARG A 113 6.50 8.80 21.81
N SER A 114 6.72 8.27 23.01
CA SER A 114 7.42 6.99 23.18
C SER A 114 6.65 5.84 22.53
N GLU A 115 5.32 5.88 22.59
CA GLU A 115 4.44 4.89 21.97
C GLU A 115 4.49 4.96 20.46
N VAL A 116 4.35 6.16 19.89
CA VAL A 116 4.43 6.37 18.45
C VAL A 116 5.81 5.96 17.92
N ALA A 117 6.90 6.28 18.64
CA ALA A 117 8.24 5.86 18.27
C ALA A 117 8.40 4.33 18.26
N PHE A 118 7.81 3.65 19.25
CA PHE A 118 7.77 2.19 19.30
C PHE A 118 6.98 1.60 18.12
N LEU A 119 5.78 2.11 17.85
CA LEU A 119 4.95 1.65 16.73
C LEU A 119 5.65 1.86 15.38
N ARG A 120 6.37 2.96 15.20
CA ARG A 120 7.21 3.20 14.01
C ARG A 120 8.34 2.19 13.88
N ARG A 121 8.97 1.77 14.98
CA ARG A 121 10.00 0.71 14.97
C ARG A 121 9.39 -0.64 14.57
N GLN A 122 8.23 -0.99 15.15
CA GLN A 122 7.52 -2.22 14.82
C GLN A 122 7.09 -2.25 13.35
N LYS A 123 6.47 -1.17 12.84
CA LYS A 123 6.12 -1.03 11.42
C LYS A 123 7.33 -1.25 10.51
N ARG A 124 8.48 -0.65 10.84
CA ARG A 124 9.71 -0.85 10.05
C ARG A 124 10.22 -2.29 10.09
N GLY A 125 10.13 -2.96 11.25
CA GLY A 125 10.47 -4.39 11.35
C GLY A 125 9.60 -5.25 10.45
N VAL A 126 8.28 -5.01 10.47
CA VAL A 126 7.31 -5.73 9.63
C VAL A 126 7.55 -5.47 8.15
N LEU A 127 7.68 -4.19 7.74
CA LEU A 127 7.89 -3.85 6.34
C LEU A 127 9.21 -4.38 5.76
N ARG A 128 10.25 -4.56 6.58
CA ARG A 128 11.49 -5.22 6.14
C ARG A 128 11.27 -6.64 5.66
N HIS A 129 10.28 -7.36 6.20
CA HIS A 129 9.96 -8.72 5.75
C HIS A 129 9.25 -8.76 4.39
N PHE A 130 8.68 -7.64 3.92
CA PHE A 130 7.96 -7.56 2.65
C PHE A 130 8.75 -6.86 1.54
N ALA A 131 9.92 -6.30 1.85
CA ALA A 131 10.79 -5.60 0.90
C ALA A 131 11.92 -6.49 0.37
N HIS A 132 11.85 -7.80 0.59
CA HIS A 132 12.79 -8.83 0.11
C HIS A 132 12.19 -9.62 -1.04
#